data_AF-A0A7W4B3C7-F1
#
_entry.id   AF-A0A7W4B3C7-F1
#
_cell.length_a   1.000
_cell.length_b   1.000
_cell.length_c   1.000
_cell.angle_alpha   90.00
_cell.angle_beta   90.00
_cell.angle_gamma   90.00
#
_symmetry.space_group_name_H-M   'P 1'
#
loop_
_entity.id
_entity.type
_entity.pdbx_description
1 polymer ?
#
loop_
_entity_poly.entity_id
_entity_poly.type
_entity_poly.pdbx_seq_one_letter_code
_entity_poly.pdbx_strand_id
1 'polypeptide(L)'
;MTESWHKTETDLDAEEHALDFWSRHRDELQTGEFWADRIKKLRGEPEKRLALAIANLPLPASFREAAIASRALIRDKRKQKIKYDEELALLYWLAAINSFSIPYSDVLKEPGYNVVESVPGKKLKGLPFSYQSLGYKKLELLNKTDVKWLSELWGEPEEHITLHEMHNDIWREYEGKLKAKRMNRDREFMKSINELGSSPAQLPNPLNDSKGSSKGKWLIAGIVIALILAAVYGG
;
A
#
# COMPACT_ATOMS: atom_id res chain seq x y z
N MET A 1 7.36 3.26 16.30
CA MET A 1 7.26 3.27 14.83
C MET A 1 7.38 1.84 14.37
N THR A 2 6.45 1.37 13.56
CA THR A 2 6.58 0.03 12.97
C THR A 2 7.75 0.01 11.98
N GLU A 3 8.45 -1.11 11.91
CA GLU A 3 9.51 -1.32 10.91
C GLU A 3 8.93 -1.21 9.49
N SER A 4 9.73 -0.78 8.51
CA SER A 4 9.27 -0.67 7.12
C SER A 4 8.64 -1.97 6.63
N TRP A 5 7.60 -1.88 5.79
CA TRP A 5 6.86 -3.05 5.27
C TRP A 5 7.74 -4.23 4.86
N HIS A 6 8.84 -3.99 4.14
CA HIS A 6 9.74 -5.02 3.65
C HIS A 6 10.46 -5.80 4.77
N LYS A 7 10.35 -5.38 6.03
CA LYS A 7 10.90 -6.04 7.23
C LYS A 7 9.86 -6.80 8.04
N THR A 8 8.57 -6.67 7.73
CA THR A 8 7.51 -7.42 8.41
C THR A 8 7.70 -8.92 8.16
N GLU A 9 7.57 -9.74 9.22
CA GLU A 9 7.82 -11.18 9.16
C GLU A 9 6.53 -12.00 9.22
N THR A 10 5.55 -11.54 10.00
CA THR A 10 4.29 -12.24 10.25
C THR A 10 3.08 -11.47 9.70
N ASP A 11 1.94 -12.17 9.56
CA ASP A 11 0.65 -11.57 9.19
C ASP A 11 0.23 -10.46 10.17
N LEU A 12 0.60 -10.60 11.46
CA LEU A 12 0.33 -9.60 12.49
C LEU A 12 1.21 -8.37 12.28
N ASP A 13 2.50 -8.54 12.01
CA ASP A 13 3.42 -7.42 11.75
C ASP A 13 2.96 -6.61 10.53
N ALA A 14 2.47 -7.28 9.48
CA ALA A 14 1.95 -6.64 8.28
C ALA A 14 0.69 -5.82 8.58
N GLU A 15 -0.19 -6.34 9.44
CA GLU A 15 -1.39 -5.64 9.87
C GLU A 15 -1.08 -4.42 10.75
N GLU A 16 -0.20 -4.58 11.75
CA GLU A 16 0.26 -3.48 12.59
C GLU A 16 0.95 -2.40 11.76
N HIS A 17 1.80 -2.80 10.81
CA HIS A 17 2.43 -1.88 9.86
C HIS A 17 1.38 -1.11 9.06
N ALA A 18 0.39 -1.78 8.46
CA ALA A 18 -0.64 -1.10 7.67
C ALA A 18 -1.41 -0.07 8.50
N LEU A 19 -1.79 -0.40 9.74
CA LEU A 19 -2.48 0.52 10.64
C LEU A 19 -1.63 1.74 11.01
N ASP A 20 -0.39 1.51 11.45
CA ASP A 20 0.57 2.58 11.78
C ASP A 20 0.88 3.44 10.54
N PHE A 21 1.05 2.80 9.38
CA PHE A 21 1.32 3.45 8.10
C PHE A 21 0.23 4.45 7.73
N TRP A 22 -1.03 4.02 7.72
CA TRP A 22 -2.16 4.89 7.39
C TRP A 22 -2.42 5.96 8.46
N SER A 23 -2.13 5.67 9.74
CA SER A 23 -2.17 6.69 10.80
C SER A 23 -1.16 7.80 10.54
N ARG A 24 0.12 7.44 10.34
CA ARG A 24 1.19 8.40 10.03
C ARG A 24 0.89 9.20 8.77
N HIS A 25 0.39 8.55 7.72
CA HIS A 25 0.05 9.23 6.47
C HIS A 25 -1.05 10.27 6.66
N ARG A 26 -2.04 9.97 7.51
CA ARG A 26 -3.11 10.91 7.87
C ARG A 26 -2.56 12.11 8.65
N ASP A 27 -1.64 11.86 9.58
CA ASP A 27 -1.00 12.93 10.37
C ASP A 27 -0.10 13.81 9.48
N GLU A 28 0.68 13.20 8.59
CA GLU A 28 1.51 13.91 7.60
C GLU A 28 0.67 14.86 6.74
N LEU A 29 -0.48 14.40 6.26
CA LEU A 29 -1.43 15.24 5.51
C LEU A 29 -1.94 16.44 6.33
N GLN A 30 -2.15 16.28 7.65
CA GLN A 30 -2.56 17.38 8.52
C GLN A 30 -1.43 18.39 8.77
N THR A 31 -0.18 17.91 8.83
CA THR A 31 1.01 18.77 9.01
C THR A 31 1.48 19.46 7.73
N GLY A 32 0.89 19.13 6.58
CA GLY A 32 1.12 19.82 5.31
C GLY A 32 2.32 19.35 4.50
N GLU A 33 3.01 18.28 4.92
CA GLU A 33 4.10 17.69 4.14
C GLU A 33 4.00 16.16 4.08
N PHE A 34 3.63 15.66 2.91
CA PHE A 34 3.51 14.23 2.65
C PHE A 34 4.82 13.66 2.08
N TRP A 35 5.06 12.35 2.22
CA TRP A 35 6.27 11.72 1.64
C TRP A 35 6.43 11.97 0.13
N ALA A 36 5.32 12.05 -0.61
CA ALA A 36 5.33 12.34 -2.04
C ALA A 36 5.83 13.76 -2.35
N ASP A 37 5.78 14.69 -1.40
CA ASP A 37 6.34 16.04 -1.56
C ASP A 37 7.82 16.07 -1.16
N ARG A 38 8.19 15.35 -0.11
CA ARG A 38 9.59 15.15 0.29
C ARG A 38 10.41 14.52 -0.83
N ILE A 39 9.87 13.49 -1.50
CA ILE A 39 10.61 12.77 -2.54
C ILE A 39 10.88 13.61 -3.79
N LYS A 40 10.02 14.60 -4.09
CA LYS A 40 10.22 15.55 -5.19
C LYS A 40 11.43 16.45 -4.94
N LYS A 41 11.73 16.77 -3.67
CA LYS A 41 12.87 17.62 -3.26
C LYS A 41 14.21 16.90 -3.41
N LEU A 42 14.23 15.56 -3.45
CA LEU A 42 15.44 14.72 -3.59
C LEU A 42 15.89 14.56 -5.05
N ARG A 43 15.68 15.59 -5.89
CA ARG A 43 16.10 15.55 -7.30
C ARG A 43 17.62 15.61 -7.38
N GLY A 44 18.23 14.63 -8.06
CA GLY A 44 19.68 14.52 -8.15
C GLY A 44 20.34 13.81 -6.96
N GLU A 45 19.55 13.34 -6.00
CA GLU A 45 20.02 12.57 -4.83
C GLU A 45 19.46 11.14 -4.88
N PRO A 46 19.93 10.30 -5.82
CA PRO A 46 19.30 9.01 -6.11
C PRO A 46 19.32 8.04 -4.92
N GLU A 47 20.37 8.04 -4.10
CA GLU A 47 20.45 7.20 -2.90
C GLU A 47 19.39 7.58 -1.86
N LYS A 48 19.25 8.87 -1.56
CA LYS A 48 18.22 9.36 -0.61
C LYS A 48 16.82 9.12 -1.15
N ARG A 49 16.61 9.33 -2.45
CA ARG A 49 15.33 9.06 -3.12
C ARG A 49 14.96 7.58 -3.01
N LEU A 50 15.93 6.69 -3.23
CA LEU A 50 15.74 5.24 -3.10
C LEU A 50 15.38 4.85 -1.66
N ALA A 51 16.11 5.34 -0.67
CA ALA A 51 15.83 5.06 0.74
C ALA A 51 14.42 5.51 1.15
N LEU A 52 14.01 6.72 0.75
CA LEU A 52 12.67 7.23 1.04
C LEU A 52 11.58 6.41 0.33
N ALA A 53 11.80 5.99 -0.92
CA ALA A 53 10.87 5.14 -1.64
C ALA A 53 10.73 3.75 -0.99
N ILE A 54 11.84 3.11 -0.62
CA ILE A 54 11.84 1.80 0.05
C ILE A 54 11.11 1.86 1.41
N ALA A 55 11.26 2.96 2.15
CA ALA A 55 10.58 3.18 3.42
C ALA A 55 9.05 3.28 3.29
N ASN A 56 8.54 3.60 2.09
CA ASN A 56 7.11 3.75 1.79
C ASN A 56 6.56 2.61 0.91
N LEU A 57 7.30 1.52 0.75
CA LEU A 57 6.74 0.28 0.19
C LEU A 57 5.65 -0.26 1.14
N PRO A 58 4.60 -0.92 0.62
CA PRO A 58 4.44 -1.38 -0.76
C PRO A 58 3.56 -0.46 -1.63
N LEU A 59 3.50 0.85 -1.37
CA LEU A 59 2.68 1.74 -2.19
C LEU A 59 3.09 1.69 -3.68
N PRO A 60 2.13 1.68 -4.63
CA PRO A 60 2.46 1.67 -6.06
C PRO A 60 3.35 2.85 -6.48
N ALA A 61 3.15 4.03 -5.89
CA ALA A 61 4.00 5.19 -6.15
C ALA A 61 5.43 4.98 -5.64
N SER A 62 5.59 4.32 -4.49
CA SER A 62 6.91 4.02 -3.91
C SER A 62 7.71 3.06 -4.78
N PHE A 63 7.07 2.05 -5.37
CA PHE A 63 7.75 1.18 -6.35
C PHE A 63 8.24 1.95 -7.58
N ARG A 64 7.39 2.83 -8.15
CA ARG A 64 7.79 3.68 -9.28
C ARG A 64 8.98 4.57 -8.94
N GLU A 65 8.96 5.18 -7.76
CA GLU A 65 10.02 6.06 -7.30
C GLU A 65 11.32 5.32 -7.00
N ALA A 66 11.25 4.13 -6.40
CA ALA A 66 12.40 3.26 -6.19
C ALA A 66 13.02 2.83 -7.53
N ALA A 67 12.20 2.51 -8.54
CA ALA A 67 12.67 2.18 -9.88
C ALA A 67 13.34 3.40 -10.58
N ILE A 68 12.80 4.61 -10.41
CA ILE A 68 13.41 5.85 -10.94
C ILE A 68 14.79 6.07 -10.31
N ALA A 69 14.87 5.95 -8.98
CA ALA A 69 16.11 6.12 -8.24
C ALA A 69 17.15 5.07 -8.61
N SER A 70 16.76 3.80 -8.72
CA SER A 70 17.64 2.69 -9.12
C SER A 70 18.25 2.92 -10.52
N ARG A 71 17.45 3.39 -11.47
CA ARG A 71 17.96 3.75 -12.81
C ARG A 71 18.98 4.89 -12.78
N ALA A 72 18.80 5.86 -11.89
CA ALA A 72 19.77 6.94 -11.75
C ALA A 72 21.11 6.41 -11.23
N LEU A 73 21.09 5.54 -10.21
CA LEU A 73 22.29 4.86 -9.71
C LEU A 73 22.99 4.03 -10.81
N ILE A 74 22.23 3.26 -11.60
CA ILE A 74 22.76 2.52 -12.75
C ILE A 74 23.46 3.46 -13.74
N ARG A 75 22.82 4.58 -14.12
CA ARG A 75 23.41 5.55 -15.05
C ARG A 75 24.71 6.15 -14.51
N ASP A 76 24.74 6.50 -13.23
CA ASP A 76 25.91 7.08 -12.59
C ASP A 76 27.08 6.08 -12.54
N LYS A 77 26.81 4.82 -12.17
CA LYS A 77 27.80 3.74 -12.21
C LYS A 77 28.30 3.45 -13.62
N ARG A 78 27.40 3.41 -14.63
CA ARG A 78 27.78 3.24 -16.04
C ARG A 78 28.68 4.37 -16.54
N LYS A 79 28.39 5.62 -16.19
CA LYS A 79 29.24 6.78 -16.53
C LYS A 79 30.64 6.65 -15.94
N GLN A 80 30.74 6.08 -14.73
CA GLN A 80 31.99 5.83 -14.03
C GLN A 80 32.67 4.51 -14.45
N LYS A 81 32.06 3.73 -15.36
CA LYS A 81 32.51 2.40 -15.78
C LYS A 81 32.64 1.40 -14.62
N ILE A 82 31.78 1.55 -13.61
CA ILE A 82 31.67 0.64 -12.46
C ILE A 82 30.55 -0.37 -12.72
N LYS A 83 30.71 -1.59 -12.21
CA LYS A 83 29.68 -2.63 -12.22
C LYS A 83 28.40 -2.16 -11.51
N TYR A 84 27.25 -2.49 -12.09
CA TYR A 84 25.93 -2.02 -11.66
C TYR A 84 24.92 -3.18 -11.52
N ASP A 85 25.43 -4.41 -11.42
CA ASP A 85 24.67 -5.65 -11.34
C ASP A 85 23.70 -5.65 -10.16
N GLU A 86 24.11 -5.10 -9.01
CA GLU A 86 23.30 -5.01 -7.79
C GLU A 86 22.10 -4.07 -7.96
N GLU A 87 22.30 -2.88 -8.54
CA GLU A 87 21.21 -1.95 -8.82
C GLU A 87 20.26 -2.48 -9.89
N LEU A 88 20.78 -3.21 -10.88
CA LEU A 88 19.96 -3.84 -11.89
C LEU A 88 19.14 -5.00 -11.28
N ALA A 89 19.73 -5.79 -10.40
CA ALA A 89 19.03 -6.82 -9.62
C ALA A 89 17.93 -6.21 -8.76
N LEU A 90 18.20 -5.10 -8.08
CA LEU A 90 17.19 -4.37 -7.31
C LEU A 90 16.06 -3.85 -8.21
N LEU A 91 16.38 -3.23 -9.35
CA LEU A 91 15.38 -2.73 -10.30
C LEU A 91 14.48 -3.86 -10.81
N TYR A 92 15.08 -5.01 -11.14
CA TYR A 92 14.33 -6.19 -11.57
C TYR A 92 13.46 -6.75 -10.43
N TRP A 93 13.99 -6.85 -9.22
CA TRP A 93 13.25 -7.29 -8.04
C TRP A 93 12.05 -6.37 -7.76
N LEU A 94 12.22 -5.04 -7.80
CA LEU A 94 11.13 -4.08 -7.64
C LEU A 94 10.03 -4.29 -8.68
N ALA A 95 10.42 -4.54 -9.94
CA ALA A 95 9.48 -4.81 -11.04
C ALA A 95 8.74 -6.14 -10.86
N ALA A 96 9.46 -7.19 -10.43
CA ALA A 96 8.89 -8.49 -10.11
C ALA A 96 7.85 -8.39 -8.99
N ILE A 97 8.21 -7.81 -7.84
CA ILE A 97 7.28 -7.66 -6.70
C ILE A 97 6.08 -6.79 -7.07
N ASN A 98 6.27 -5.69 -7.81
CA ASN A 98 5.15 -4.86 -8.25
C ASN A 98 4.16 -5.65 -9.14
N SER A 99 4.66 -6.58 -9.96
CA SER A 99 3.83 -7.45 -10.81
C SER A 99 3.04 -8.51 -10.04
N PHE A 100 3.24 -8.64 -8.73
CA PHE A 100 2.36 -9.44 -7.87
C PHE A 100 0.99 -8.79 -7.65
N SER A 101 0.93 -7.46 -7.70
CA SER A 101 -0.33 -6.72 -7.63
C SER A 101 -1.07 -6.78 -8.96
N ILE A 102 -2.38 -7.00 -8.91
CA ILE A 102 -3.28 -6.72 -10.04
C ILE A 102 -3.87 -5.31 -9.90
N PRO A 103 -4.37 -4.70 -11.00
CA PRO A 103 -5.00 -3.38 -10.93
C PRO A 103 -6.21 -3.35 -10.01
N TYR A 104 -7.04 -4.41 -10.02
CA TYR A 104 -8.28 -4.49 -9.27
C TYR A 104 -8.61 -5.94 -8.92
N SER A 105 -9.00 -6.18 -7.66
CA SER A 105 -9.48 -7.48 -7.19
C SER A 105 -10.99 -7.57 -7.35
N ASP A 106 -11.44 -8.53 -8.15
CA ASP A 106 -12.87 -8.83 -8.29
C ASP A 106 -13.51 -9.43 -7.04
N VAL A 107 -12.71 -10.12 -6.22
CA VAL A 107 -13.16 -10.77 -4.98
C VAL A 107 -13.42 -9.75 -3.88
N LEU A 108 -12.58 -8.72 -3.82
CA LEU A 108 -12.60 -7.68 -2.79
C LEU A 108 -13.29 -6.38 -3.25
N LYS A 109 -13.48 -6.20 -4.56
CA LYS A 109 -14.04 -5.00 -5.19
C LYS A 109 -13.25 -3.73 -4.87
N GLU A 110 -11.93 -3.81 -5.00
CA GLU A 110 -11.01 -2.73 -4.70
C GLU A 110 -9.68 -2.85 -5.47
N PRO A 111 -8.79 -1.85 -5.41
CA PRO A 111 -7.44 -1.97 -5.95
C PRO A 111 -6.64 -3.14 -5.37
N GLY A 112 -5.95 -3.89 -6.23
CA GLY A 112 -5.21 -5.09 -5.81
C GLY A 112 -4.03 -4.80 -4.88
N TYR A 113 -3.52 -3.57 -4.83
CA TYR A 113 -2.42 -3.21 -3.93
C TYR A 113 -2.81 -3.38 -2.45
N ASN A 114 -4.11 -3.33 -2.11
CA ASN A 114 -4.60 -3.59 -0.74
C ASN A 114 -4.31 -5.03 -0.30
N VAL A 115 -4.31 -5.99 -1.24
CA VAL A 115 -3.87 -7.37 -0.97
C VAL A 115 -2.38 -7.37 -0.67
N VAL A 116 -1.57 -6.73 -1.51
CA VAL A 116 -0.10 -6.67 -1.35
C VAL A 116 0.30 -6.06 0.00
N GLU A 117 -0.39 -5.00 0.43
CA GLU A 117 -0.19 -4.38 1.74
C GLU A 117 -0.44 -5.36 2.89
N SER A 118 -1.39 -6.27 2.74
CA SER A 118 -1.70 -7.29 3.76
C SER A 118 -0.71 -8.46 3.81
N VAL A 119 0.18 -8.59 2.81
CA VAL A 119 1.19 -9.66 2.77
C VAL A 119 2.44 -9.21 3.53
N PRO A 120 3.00 -10.04 4.43
CA PRO A 120 4.28 -9.76 5.07
C PRO A 120 5.41 -9.62 4.05
N GLY A 121 6.25 -8.61 4.25
CA GLY A 121 7.39 -8.32 3.38
C GLY A 121 8.35 -9.49 3.27
N LYS A 122 8.58 -10.25 4.35
CA LYS A 122 9.37 -11.50 4.34
C LYS A 122 8.76 -12.56 3.41
N LYS A 123 7.43 -12.69 3.38
CA LYS A 123 6.73 -13.64 2.51
C LYS A 123 6.92 -13.27 1.04
N LEU A 124 6.74 -12.00 0.67
CA LEU A 124 6.94 -11.54 -0.71
C LEU A 124 8.40 -11.59 -1.17
N LYS A 125 9.34 -11.20 -0.30
CA LYS A 125 10.78 -11.35 -0.57
C LYS A 125 11.20 -12.81 -0.75
N GLY A 126 10.51 -13.73 -0.09
CA GLY A 126 10.80 -15.16 -0.12
C GLY A 126 10.13 -15.92 -1.27
N LEU A 127 9.32 -15.26 -2.12
CA LEU A 127 8.73 -15.94 -3.27
C LEU A 127 9.84 -16.37 -4.23
N PRO A 128 9.91 -17.67 -4.61
CA PRO A 128 10.92 -18.13 -5.53
C PRO A 128 10.60 -17.65 -6.94
N PHE A 129 11.52 -16.91 -7.55
CA PHE A 129 11.48 -16.60 -8.97
C PHE A 129 12.90 -16.40 -9.49
N SER A 130 13.08 -16.56 -10.79
CA SER A 130 14.32 -16.28 -11.48
C SER A 130 14.05 -15.39 -12.68
N TYR A 131 15.09 -14.73 -13.18
CA TYR A 131 14.98 -13.98 -14.43
C TYR A 131 14.51 -14.88 -15.59
N GLN A 132 14.99 -16.13 -15.64
CA GLN A 132 14.66 -17.07 -16.72
C GLN A 132 13.18 -17.46 -16.75
N SER A 133 12.59 -17.69 -15.58
CA SER A 133 11.20 -18.15 -15.45
C SER A 133 10.17 -17.01 -15.36
N LEU A 134 10.56 -15.82 -14.90
CA LEU A 134 9.65 -14.67 -14.80
C LEU A 134 9.74 -13.78 -16.05
N GLY A 135 10.95 -13.56 -16.56
CA GLY A 135 11.23 -12.67 -17.68
C GLY A 135 10.92 -11.20 -17.39
N TYR A 136 10.75 -10.39 -18.44
CA TYR A 136 10.57 -8.95 -18.30
C TYR A 136 9.38 -8.35 -19.08
N LYS A 137 8.81 -9.06 -20.08
CA LYS A 137 7.83 -8.44 -21.01
C LYS A 137 6.53 -8.03 -20.34
N LYS A 138 6.13 -8.69 -19.24
CA LYS A 138 4.92 -8.35 -18.47
C LYS A 138 5.19 -7.47 -17.24
N LEU A 139 6.43 -6.99 -17.06
CA LEU A 139 6.80 -6.18 -15.90
C LEU A 139 6.69 -4.69 -16.20
N GLU A 140 5.53 -4.09 -15.90
CA GLU A 140 5.19 -2.70 -16.27
C GLU A 140 6.14 -1.63 -15.72
N LEU A 141 6.85 -1.93 -14.63
CA LEU A 141 7.85 -1.00 -14.09
C LEU A 141 9.11 -0.91 -14.94
N LEU A 142 9.38 -1.84 -15.86
CA LEU A 142 10.55 -1.83 -16.72
C LEU A 142 10.28 -1.07 -18.02
N ASN A 143 11.25 -0.26 -18.45
CA ASN A 143 11.23 0.39 -19.75
C ASN A 143 12.19 -0.30 -20.73
N LYS A 144 12.18 0.14 -22.00
CA LYS A 144 13.03 -0.43 -23.07
C LYS A 144 14.53 -0.40 -22.76
N THR A 145 15.01 0.63 -22.07
CA THR A 145 16.41 0.75 -21.67
C THR A 145 16.76 -0.26 -20.58
N ASP A 146 15.87 -0.45 -19.61
CA ASP A 146 16.07 -1.44 -18.54
C ASP A 146 16.12 -2.85 -19.13
N VAL A 147 15.18 -3.18 -20.04
CA VAL A 147 15.16 -4.46 -20.78
C VAL A 147 16.45 -4.70 -21.54
N LYS A 148 17.01 -3.67 -22.17
CA LYS A 148 18.31 -3.76 -22.84
C LYS A 148 19.43 -4.12 -21.84
N TRP A 149 19.47 -3.46 -20.66
CA TRP A 149 20.48 -3.79 -19.65
C TRP A 149 20.31 -5.22 -19.11
N LEU A 150 19.08 -5.66 -18.90
CA LEU A 150 18.77 -7.02 -18.45
C LEU A 150 19.24 -8.06 -19.48
N SER A 151 18.88 -7.89 -20.74
CA SER A 151 19.28 -8.80 -21.83
C SER A 151 20.80 -8.80 -22.08
N GLU A 152 21.46 -7.66 -21.97
CA GLU A 152 22.92 -7.56 -22.08
C GLU A 152 23.66 -8.33 -20.97
N LEU A 153 23.15 -8.30 -19.74
CA LEU A 153 23.81 -8.94 -18.60
C LEU A 153 23.38 -10.38 -18.36
N TRP A 154 22.11 -10.70 -18.61
CA TRP A 154 21.48 -11.97 -18.21
C TRP A 154 20.93 -12.79 -19.39
N GLY A 155 21.02 -12.27 -20.62
CA GLY A 155 20.50 -12.93 -21.82
C GLY A 155 18.99 -12.81 -21.98
N GLU A 156 18.43 -13.55 -22.93
CA GLU A 156 16.99 -13.65 -23.14
C GLU A 156 16.38 -14.69 -22.18
N PRO A 157 15.25 -14.37 -21.51
CA PRO A 157 14.58 -15.31 -20.63
C PRO A 157 13.76 -16.33 -21.41
N GLU A 158 13.49 -17.47 -20.78
CA GLU A 158 12.70 -18.57 -21.36
C GLU A 158 11.20 -18.25 -21.38
N GLU A 159 10.73 -17.55 -20.35
CA GLU A 159 9.33 -17.20 -20.17
C GLU A 159 9.10 -15.71 -19.93
N HIS A 160 7.84 -15.30 -20.00
CA HIS A 160 7.40 -13.96 -19.65
C HIS A 160 6.04 -14.00 -18.96
N ILE A 161 6.05 -14.04 -17.64
CA ILE A 161 4.86 -14.06 -16.79
C ILE A 161 4.96 -12.98 -15.71
N THR A 162 3.87 -12.73 -14.99
CA THR A 162 3.91 -11.87 -13.80
C THR A 162 4.15 -12.71 -12.54
N LEU A 163 4.62 -12.06 -11.48
CA LEU A 163 4.77 -12.74 -10.19
C LEU A 163 3.40 -13.15 -9.63
N HIS A 164 2.34 -12.43 -9.99
CA HIS A 164 0.96 -12.78 -9.69
C HIS A 164 0.53 -14.09 -10.37
N GLU A 165 0.87 -14.28 -11.64
CA GLU A 165 0.58 -15.53 -12.37
C GLU A 165 1.38 -16.69 -11.77
N MET A 166 2.66 -16.47 -11.43
CA MET A 166 3.55 -17.49 -10.87
C MET A 166 3.15 -17.96 -9.47
N HIS A 167 2.72 -17.04 -8.60
CA HIS A 167 2.38 -17.29 -7.18
C HIS A 167 0.93 -16.96 -6.88
N ASN A 168 0.03 -17.37 -7.77
CA ASN A 168 -1.40 -17.05 -7.66
C ASN A 168 -2.07 -17.69 -6.43
N ASP A 169 -1.54 -18.82 -5.96
CA ASP A 169 -1.94 -19.47 -4.73
C ASP A 169 -1.73 -18.54 -3.52
N ILE A 170 -0.57 -17.89 -3.43
CA ILE A 170 -0.27 -16.92 -2.37
C ILE A 170 -1.19 -15.70 -2.50
N TRP A 171 -1.44 -15.22 -3.72
CA TRP A 171 -2.40 -14.14 -3.92
C TRP A 171 -3.79 -14.50 -3.35
N ARG A 172 -4.33 -15.66 -3.75
CA ARG A 172 -5.66 -16.12 -3.32
C ARG A 172 -5.74 -16.31 -1.81
N GLU A 173 -4.67 -16.79 -1.18
CA GLU A 173 -4.59 -16.92 0.28
C GLU A 173 -4.83 -15.57 0.96
N TYR A 174 -4.06 -14.55 0.60
CA TYR A 174 -4.14 -13.23 1.26
C TYR A 174 -5.37 -12.43 0.85
N GLU A 175 -5.83 -12.56 -0.40
CA GLU A 175 -7.11 -12.00 -0.84
C GLU A 175 -8.27 -12.58 0.00
N GLY A 176 -8.26 -13.90 0.25
CA GLY A 176 -9.23 -14.57 1.11
C GLY A 176 -9.16 -14.13 2.58
N LYS A 177 -7.95 -14.06 3.15
CA LYS A 177 -7.74 -13.55 4.52
C LYS A 177 -8.27 -12.13 4.68
N LEU A 178 -7.95 -11.25 3.73
CA LEU A 178 -8.38 -9.85 3.77
C LEU A 178 -9.90 -9.73 3.65
N LYS A 179 -10.52 -10.54 2.79
CA LYS A 179 -11.99 -10.62 2.67
C LYS A 179 -12.63 -11.01 4.01
N ALA A 180 -12.12 -12.07 4.65
CA ALA A 180 -12.65 -12.54 5.93
C ALA A 180 -12.52 -11.47 7.03
N LYS A 181 -11.37 -10.78 7.10
CA LYS A 181 -11.16 -9.67 8.04
C LYS A 181 -12.18 -8.54 7.84
N ARG A 182 -12.48 -8.17 6.58
CA ARG A 182 -13.50 -7.16 6.28
C ARG A 182 -14.89 -7.57 6.71
N MET A 183 -15.30 -8.79 6.36
CA MET A 183 -16.61 -9.29 6.74
C MET A 183 -16.80 -9.33 8.27
N ASN A 184 -15.74 -9.66 9.02
CA ASN A 184 -15.78 -9.64 10.47
C ASN A 184 -15.92 -8.21 11.01
N ARG A 185 -15.12 -7.27 10.52
CA ARG A 185 -15.21 -5.85 10.90
C ARG A 185 -16.58 -5.25 10.59
N ASP A 186 -17.14 -5.56 9.43
CA ASP A 186 -18.48 -5.08 9.05
C ASP A 186 -19.55 -5.66 9.98
N ARG A 187 -19.43 -6.94 10.35
CA ARG A 187 -20.33 -7.59 11.31
C ARG A 187 -20.24 -6.95 12.70
N GLU A 188 -19.02 -6.70 13.19
CA GLU A 188 -18.78 -6.06 14.49
C GLU A 188 -19.32 -4.62 14.50
N PHE A 189 -19.09 -3.88 13.42
CA PHE A 189 -19.65 -2.54 13.25
C PHE A 189 -21.18 -2.55 13.30
N MET A 190 -21.83 -3.44 12.54
CA MET A 190 -23.29 -3.57 12.54
C MET A 190 -23.84 -4.01 13.91
N LYS A 191 -23.13 -4.89 14.62
CA LYS A 191 -23.48 -5.28 16.00
C LYS A 191 -23.42 -4.07 16.94
N SER A 192 -22.37 -3.24 16.85
CA SER A 192 -22.24 -2.04 17.69
C SER A 192 -23.37 -1.02 17.44
N ILE A 193 -23.81 -0.85 16.19
CA ILE A 193 -24.97 -0.02 15.84
C ILE A 193 -26.25 -0.58 16.46
N ASN A 194 -26.47 -1.89 16.37
CA ASN A 194 -27.67 -2.50 16.92
C ASN A 194 -27.72 -2.42 18.45
N GLU A 195 -26.59 -2.55 19.13
CA GLU A 195 -26.48 -2.37 20.58
C GLU A 195 -26.73 -0.91 21.00
N LEU A 196 -26.23 0.06 20.23
CA LEU A 196 -26.53 1.49 20.42
C LEU A 196 -28.01 1.81 20.19
N GLY A 197 -28.66 1.17 19.21
CA GLY A 197 -30.09 1.32 18.92
C GLY A 197 -31.04 0.56 19.86
N SER A 198 -30.54 -0.47 20.55
CA SER A 198 -31.31 -1.31 21.49
C SER A 198 -31.18 -0.84 22.94
N SER A 199 -30.29 0.10 23.24
CA SER A 199 -30.22 0.75 24.54
C SER A 199 -31.39 1.73 24.65
N PRO A 200 -32.34 1.56 25.59
CA PRO A 200 -33.42 2.53 25.76
C PRO A 200 -32.76 3.87 26.05
N ALA A 201 -33.08 4.88 25.24
CA ALA A 201 -32.79 6.25 25.57
C ALA A 201 -33.37 6.50 26.96
N GLN A 202 -32.50 6.53 27.98
CA GLN A 202 -32.82 7.19 29.24
C GLN A 202 -32.95 8.66 28.88
N LEU A 203 -34.16 9.04 28.47
CA LEU A 203 -34.60 10.42 28.40
C LEU A 203 -34.31 11.02 29.78
N PRO A 204 -33.44 12.03 29.89
CA PRO A 204 -33.31 12.77 31.13
C PRO A 204 -34.68 13.37 31.44
N ASN A 205 -35.25 13.00 32.58
CA ASN A 205 -36.45 13.61 33.12
C ASN A 205 -36.23 15.13 33.19
N PRO A 206 -37.06 15.97 32.54
CA PRO A 206 -36.84 17.40 32.57
C PRO A 206 -37.53 17.96 33.80
N LEU A 207 -36.81 18.14 34.92
CA LEU A 207 -37.26 19.04 35.98
C LEU A 207 -36.06 19.64 36.76
N ASN A 208 -35.93 20.96 36.59
CA ASN A 208 -35.27 21.99 37.39
C ASN A 208 -33.75 22.26 37.31
N ASP A 209 -33.46 23.38 36.61
CA ASP A 209 -32.55 24.51 36.92
C ASP A 209 -31.07 24.21 37.23
N SER A 210 -30.07 24.76 36.53
CA SER A 210 -29.91 26.17 36.15
C SER A 210 -28.72 26.40 35.20
N LYS A 211 -28.87 27.41 34.31
CA LYS A 211 -27.87 28.23 33.59
C LYS A 211 -26.53 27.60 33.11
N GLY A 212 -26.37 27.47 31.78
CA GLY A 212 -25.04 27.42 31.14
C GLY A 212 -25.06 27.04 29.66
N SER A 213 -24.86 28.01 28.78
CA SER A 213 -24.81 27.95 27.31
C SER A 213 -24.20 26.68 26.68
N SER A 214 -25.00 25.97 25.86
CA SER A 214 -24.54 24.91 24.94
C SER A 214 -25.25 25.03 23.59
N LYS A 215 -24.80 25.96 22.75
CA LYS A 215 -25.24 26.06 21.33
C LYS A 215 -24.30 25.37 20.33
N GLY A 216 -23.29 24.61 20.78
CA GLY A 216 -22.25 24.06 19.88
C GLY A 216 -22.35 22.56 19.54
N LYS A 217 -23.04 21.73 20.33
CA LYS A 217 -22.92 20.26 20.21
C LYS A 217 -24.02 19.57 19.40
N TRP A 218 -25.21 20.16 19.31
CA TRP A 218 -26.33 19.60 18.54
C TRP A 218 -26.24 19.85 17.03
N LEU A 219 -25.48 20.86 16.60
CA LEU A 219 -25.29 21.16 15.18
C LEU A 219 -24.40 20.12 14.49
N ILE A 220 -23.41 19.57 15.20
CA ILE A 220 -22.42 18.63 14.63
C ILE A 220 -23.04 17.24 14.39
N ALA A 221 -23.88 16.77 15.33
CA ALA A 221 -24.56 15.48 15.17
C ALA A 221 -25.54 15.47 13.98
N GLY A 222 -26.23 16.59 13.73
CA GLY A 222 -27.14 16.72 12.58
C GLY A 222 -26.43 16.72 11.22
N ILE A 223 -25.22 17.30 11.14
CA ILE A 223 -24.45 17.38 9.88
C ILE A 223 -23.91 16.00 9.48
N VAL A 224 -23.44 15.20 10.45
CA VAL A 224 -22.91 13.86 10.17
C VAL A 224 -24.02 12.92 9.67
N ILE A 225 -25.22 13.00 10.24
CA ILE A 225 -26.37 12.19 9.80
C ILE A 225 -26.86 12.61 8.40
N ALA A 226 -26.87 13.92 8.10
CA ALA A 226 -27.27 14.42 6.78
C ALA A 226 -26.30 14.01 5.66
N LEU A 227 -24.99 13.99 5.92
CA LEU A 227 -23.98 13.55 4.95
C LEU A 227 -24.05 12.05 4.66
N ILE A 228 -24.38 11.25 5.67
CA ILE A 228 -24.56 9.79 5.50
C ILE A 228 -25.82 9.50 4.69
N LEU A 229 -26.92 10.24 4.90
CA LEU A 229 -28.16 10.04 4.14
C LEU A 229 -28.04 10.51 2.68
N ALA A 230 -27.31 11.60 2.41
CA ALA A 230 -27.06 12.08 1.05
C ALA A 230 -26.22 11.09 0.22
N ALA A 231 -25.28 10.38 0.85
CA ALA A 231 -24.45 9.37 0.19
C ALA A 231 -25.21 8.06 -0.10
N VAL A 232 -26.29 7.78 0.63
CA VAL A 232 -27.08 6.54 0.49
C VAL A 232 -28.27 6.72 -0.47
N TYR A 233 -28.83 7.92 -0.58
CA TYR A 233 -30.04 8.19 -1.39
C TYR A 233 -29.83 9.12 -2.58
N GLY A 234 -28.61 9.61 -2.81
CA GLY A 234 -28.27 10.55 -3.90
C GLY A 234 -27.58 9.90 -5.11
N GLY A 235 -27.91 8.64 -5.42
CA GLY A 235 -27.50 7.93 -6.65
C GLY A 235 -28.65 7.77 -7.62
#